data_AF-A0A645E4C4-F1
#
_entry.id   AF-A0A645E4C4-F1
#
_cell.length_a   1.000
_cell.length_b   1.000
_cell.length_c   1.000
_cell.angle_alpha   90.00
_cell.angle_beta   90.00
_cell.angle_gamma   90.00
#
_symmetry.space_group_name_H-M   'P 1'
#
loop_
_entity.id
_entity.type
_entity.pdbx_description
1 polymer ?
#
loop_
_entity_poly.entity_id
_entity_poly.type
_entity_poly.pdbx_seq_one_letter_code
_entity_poly.pdbx_strand_id
1 'polypeptide(L)'
;MAGQTDVEAGLWAVASRPQFAAVLDQLLLDPAHDWSVEEMARIANMSRSSFFKHFVETAGQAPAQFLLALRMRIAARRLRKGESVTRAAEEVGYQSPAAFTRAFKKIIGEQPGAYQRAHRSGSRPRTGILLRELH
;
A
#
# COMPACT_ATOMS: atom_id res chain seq x y z
N MET A 1 16.29 -10.44 -1.03
CA MET A 1 15.55 -9.52 -1.93
C MET A 1 14.37 -10.22 -2.65
N ALA A 2 13.75 -11.26 -2.09
CA ALA A 2 12.70 -12.03 -2.77
C ALA A 2 11.25 -11.51 -2.54
N GLY A 3 11.00 -10.72 -1.48
CA GLY A 3 9.61 -10.38 -1.10
C GLY A 3 8.92 -9.28 -1.92
N GLN A 4 9.64 -8.52 -2.75
CA GLN A 4 9.05 -7.40 -3.52
C GLN A 4 8.46 -7.89 -4.84
N THR A 5 9.10 -8.88 -5.47
CA THR A 5 8.69 -9.50 -6.74
C THR A 5 7.44 -10.37 -6.57
N ASP A 6 7.32 -11.09 -5.45
CA ASP A 6 6.19 -11.99 -5.19
C ASP A 6 4.86 -11.23 -5.00
N VAL A 7 4.91 -10.07 -4.32
CA VAL A 7 3.73 -9.22 -4.11
C VAL A 7 3.28 -8.57 -5.41
N GLU A 8 4.21 -8.15 -6.27
CA GLU A 8 3.86 -7.57 -7.58
C GLU A 8 3.30 -8.61 -8.54
N ALA A 9 3.91 -9.79 -8.61
CA ALA A 9 3.37 -10.91 -9.39
C ALA A 9 1.96 -11.30 -8.93
N GLY A 10 1.74 -11.39 -7.61
CA GLY A 10 0.43 -11.65 -7.04
C GLY A 10 -0.60 -10.54 -7.33
N LEU A 11 -0.20 -9.27 -7.27
CA LEU A 11 -1.06 -8.13 -7.61
C LEU A 11 -1.52 -8.17 -9.07
N TRP A 12 -0.60 -8.42 -10.01
CA TRP A 12 -0.94 -8.52 -11.43
C TRP A 12 -1.83 -9.73 -11.71
N ALA A 13 -1.55 -10.88 -11.09
CA ALA A 13 -2.37 -12.08 -11.25
C ALA A 13 -3.81 -11.88 -10.74
N VAL A 14 -3.98 -11.18 -9.61
CA VAL A 14 -5.28 -10.82 -9.05
C VAL A 14 -6.00 -9.82 -9.95
N ALA A 15 -5.32 -8.75 -10.38
CA ALA A 15 -5.92 -7.72 -11.24
C ALA A 15 -6.34 -8.24 -12.62
N SER A 16 -5.65 -9.26 -13.15
CA SER A 16 -5.97 -9.87 -14.45
C SER A 16 -7.19 -10.80 -14.42
N ARG A 17 -7.76 -11.07 -13.24
CA ARG A 17 -8.96 -11.90 -13.07
C ARG A 17 -10.19 -11.03 -12.82
N PRO A 18 -11.20 -11.02 -13.71
CA PRO A 18 -12.39 -10.17 -13.56
C PRO A 18 -13.08 -10.31 -12.19
N GLN A 19 -13.13 -11.52 -11.64
CA GLN A 19 -13.74 -11.82 -10.34
C GLN A 19 -13.03 -11.15 -9.14
N PHE A 20 -11.77 -10.75 -9.28
CA PHE A 20 -11.02 -10.07 -8.21
C PHE A 20 -10.75 -8.60 -8.49
N ALA A 21 -10.92 -8.14 -9.74
CA ALA A 21 -10.79 -6.73 -10.10
C ALA A 21 -11.71 -5.83 -9.24
N ALA A 22 -12.99 -6.20 -9.12
CA ALA A 22 -13.95 -5.47 -8.29
C ALA A 22 -13.56 -5.42 -6.81
N VAL A 23 -12.98 -6.51 -6.28
CA VAL A 23 -12.46 -6.53 -4.91
C VAL A 23 -11.29 -5.55 -4.78
N LEU A 24 -10.33 -5.62 -5.70
CA LEU A 24 -9.15 -4.76 -5.69
C LEU A 24 -9.52 -3.27 -5.77
N ASP A 25 -10.49 -2.90 -6.61
CA ASP A 25 -10.97 -1.53 -6.73
C ASP A 25 -11.52 -1.02 -5.39
N GLN A 26 -12.29 -1.84 -4.67
CA GLN A 26 -12.81 -1.48 -3.36
C GLN A 26 -11.70 -1.35 -2.30
N LEU A 27 -10.73 -2.26 -2.29
CA LEU A 27 -9.57 -2.19 -1.38
C LEU A 27 -8.70 -0.95 -1.65
N LEU A 28 -8.62 -0.49 -2.89
CA LEU A 28 -7.90 0.72 -3.28
C LEU A 28 -8.68 1.99 -2.95
N LEU A 29 -10.01 1.95 -3.05
CA LEU A 29 -10.90 3.07 -2.77
C LEU A 29 -10.97 3.37 -1.27
N ASP A 30 -11.11 2.34 -0.45
CA ASP A 30 -11.15 2.45 1.01
C ASP A 30 -10.17 1.47 1.67
N PRO A 31 -8.87 1.79 1.66
CA PRO A 31 -7.87 0.93 2.30
C PRO A 31 -7.98 0.93 3.83
N ALA A 32 -8.64 1.92 4.45
CA ALA A 32 -8.75 2.03 5.90
C ALA A 32 -9.83 1.14 6.50
N HIS A 33 -10.86 0.81 5.72
CA HIS A 33 -11.98 -0.05 6.14
C HIS A 33 -11.53 -1.40 6.71
N ASP A 34 -12.27 -1.93 7.68
CA ASP A 34 -11.97 -3.21 8.35
C ASP A 34 -12.46 -4.40 7.51
N TRP A 35 -11.83 -4.58 6.35
CA TRP A 35 -12.21 -5.60 5.38
C TRP A 35 -12.13 -7.01 5.94
N SER A 36 -13.28 -7.69 5.95
CA SER A 36 -13.36 -9.12 6.23
C SER A 36 -13.24 -9.96 4.96
N VAL A 37 -12.77 -11.20 5.09
CA VAL A 37 -12.76 -12.17 3.98
C VAL A 37 -14.18 -12.41 3.45
N GLU A 38 -15.18 -12.35 4.34
CA GLU A 38 -16.60 -12.52 3.99
C GLU A 38 -17.10 -11.39 3.09
N GLU A 39 -16.70 -10.16 3.37
CA GLU A 39 -17.04 -8.99 2.56
C GLU A 39 -16.35 -9.01 1.19
N MET A 40 -15.06 -9.34 1.15
CA MET A 40 -14.33 -9.52 -0.11
C MET A 40 -14.96 -10.64 -0.96
N ALA A 41 -15.38 -11.75 -0.34
CA ALA A 41 -16.04 -12.85 -1.02
C ALA A 41 -17.39 -12.44 -1.61
N ARG A 42 -18.18 -11.64 -0.87
CA ARG A 42 -19.44 -11.07 -1.37
C ARG A 42 -19.24 -10.22 -2.61
N ILE A 43 -18.22 -9.35 -2.63
CA ILE A 43 -17.88 -8.53 -3.80
C ILE A 43 -17.50 -9.40 -5.01
N ALA A 44 -16.77 -10.50 -4.76
CA ALA A 44 -16.39 -11.45 -5.80
C ALA A 44 -17.53 -12.41 -6.23
N ASN A 45 -18.74 -12.28 -5.67
CA ASN A 45 -19.86 -13.21 -5.87
C ASN A 45 -19.50 -14.67 -5.57
N MET A 46 -18.73 -14.89 -4.49
CA MET A 46 -18.26 -16.21 -4.08
C MET A 46 -18.65 -16.51 -2.63
N SER A 47 -18.75 -17.80 -2.31
CA SER A 47 -18.71 -18.23 -0.91
C SER A 47 -17.35 -17.89 -0.30
N ARG A 48 -17.31 -17.70 1.02
CA ARG A 48 -16.08 -17.37 1.76
C ARG A 48 -14.95 -18.39 1.52
N SER A 49 -15.28 -19.68 1.50
CA SER A 49 -14.30 -20.76 1.28
C SER A 49 -13.77 -20.78 -0.14
N SER A 50 -14.65 -20.62 -1.14
CA SER A 50 -14.26 -20.56 -2.55
C SER A 50 -13.38 -19.35 -2.83
N PHE A 51 -13.77 -18.18 -2.30
CA PHE A 51 -13.00 -16.95 -2.41
C PHE A 51 -11.59 -17.13 -1.83
N PHE A 52 -11.48 -17.61 -0.59
CA PHE A 52 -10.18 -17.78 0.06
C PHE A 52 -9.26 -18.70 -0.75
N LYS A 53 -9.77 -19.85 -1.19
CA LYS A 53 -9.02 -20.81 -2.00
C LYS A 53 -8.53 -20.18 -3.30
N HIS A 54 -9.43 -19.63 -4.11
CA HIS A 54 -9.08 -19.06 -5.40
C HIS A 54 -8.19 -17.82 -5.29
N PHE A 55 -8.39 -17.02 -4.24
CA PHE A 55 -7.54 -15.86 -3.99
C PHE A 55 -6.11 -16.30 -3.68
N VAL A 56 -5.91 -17.28 -2.79
CA VAL A 56 -4.57 -17.80 -2.47
C VAL A 56 -3.91 -18.43 -3.71
N GLU A 57 -4.66 -19.24 -4.48
CA GLU A 57 -4.17 -19.83 -5.74
C GLU A 57 -3.73 -18.78 -6.76
N THR A 58 -4.37 -17.61 -6.76
CA THR A 58 -4.08 -16.52 -7.71
C THR A 58 -2.99 -15.58 -7.21
N ALA A 59 -3.08 -15.15 -5.95
CA ALA A 59 -2.25 -14.11 -5.35
C ALA A 59 -0.98 -14.67 -4.70
N GLY A 60 -0.89 -15.99 -4.49
CA GLY A 60 0.19 -16.65 -3.77
C GLY A 60 0.17 -16.42 -2.24
N GLN A 61 -0.82 -15.69 -1.73
CA GLN A 61 -0.92 -15.32 -0.31
C GLN A 61 -2.37 -15.13 0.13
N ALA A 62 -2.59 -15.18 1.45
CA ALA A 62 -3.90 -14.96 2.03
C ALA A 62 -4.42 -13.52 1.82
N PRO A 63 -5.75 -13.30 1.68
CA PRO A 63 -6.33 -11.98 1.45
C PRO A 63 -5.89 -10.92 2.46
N ALA A 64 -5.79 -11.28 3.75
CA ALA A 64 -5.35 -10.36 4.80
C ALA A 64 -3.87 -9.92 4.64
N GLN A 65 -2.98 -10.83 4.20
CA GLN A 65 -1.59 -10.49 3.94
C GLN A 65 -1.46 -9.61 2.69
N PHE A 66 -2.26 -9.90 1.67
CA PHE A 66 -2.36 -9.06 0.48
C PHE A 66 -2.81 -7.64 0.81
N LEU A 67 -3.90 -7.49 1.58
CA LEU A 67 -4.40 -6.18 2.02
C LEU A 67 -3.36 -5.42 2.84
N LEU A 68 -2.66 -6.12 3.74
CA LEU A 68 -1.56 -5.52 4.51
C LEU A 68 -0.46 -4.97 3.59
N ALA A 69 -0.04 -5.74 2.59
CA ALA A 69 0.95 -5.30 1.61
C ALA A 69 0.45 -4.11 0.78
N LEU A 70 -0.81 -4.14 0.34
CA LEU A 70 -1.46 -3.06 -0.39
C LEU A 70 -1.47 -1.76 0.42
N ARG A 71 -1.94 -1.82 1.67
CA ARG A 71 -1.94 -0.70 2.63
C ARG A 71 -0.56 -0.06 2.75
N MET A 72 0.49 -0.86 2.92
CA MET A 72 1.85 -0.32 3.04
C MET A 72 2.35 0.34 1.75
N ARG A 73 1.99 -0.19 0.57
CA ARG A 73 2.33 0.44 -0.72
C ARG A 73 1.60 1.77 -0.91
N ILE A 74 0.34 1.86 -0.50
CA ILE A 74 -0.44 3.11 -0.51
C ILE A 74 0.21 4.14 0.43
N ALA A 75 0.51 3.75 1.67
CA ALA A 75 1.18 4.61 2.63
C ALA A 75 2.56 5.08 2.12
N ALA A 76 3.35 4.19 1.52
CA ALA A 76 4.63 4.55 0.92
C ALA A 76 4.46 5.61 -0.17
N ARG A 77 3.46 5.46 -1.05
CA ARG A 77 3.15 6.47 -2.08
C ARG A 77 2.81 7.83 -1.47
N ARG A 78 2.04 7.86 -0.38
CA ARG A 78 1.66 9.08 0.34
C ARG A 78 2.86 9.75 1.01
N LEU A 79 3.73 8.98 1.64
CA LEU A 79 4.98 9.47 2.22
C LEU A 79 5.89 10.11 1.16
N ARG A 80 6.01 9.49 -0.03
CA ARG A 80 6.77 10.10 -1.15
C ARG A 80 6.19 11.43 -1.61
N LYS A 81 4.88 11.63 -1.49
CA LYS A 81 4.19 12.89 -1.79
C LYS A 81 4.33 13.94 -0.67
N GLY A 82 5.01 13.61 0.43
CA GLY A 82 5.28 14.53 1.53
C GLY A 82 4.27 14.49 2.67
N GLU A 83 3.25 13.63 2.62
CA GLU A 83 2.30 13.46 3.73
C GLU A 83 3.01 13.00 5.01
N SER A 84 2.54 13.44 6.18
CA SER A 84 3.13 13.05 7.46
C SER A 84 2.95 11.55 7.73
N VAL A 85 3.86 10.97 8.52
CA VAL A 85 3.79 9.55 8.91
C VAL A 85 2.46 9.22 9.58
N THR A 86 1.96 10.10 10.45
CA THR A 86 0.68 9.95 11.14
C THR A 86 -0.48 9.92 10.15
N ARG A 87 -0.57 10.90 9.24
CA ARG A 87 -1.65 10.95 8.24
C ARG A 87 -1.62 9.76 7.29
N ALA A 88 -0.43 9.36 6.84
CA ALA A 88 -0.28 8.19 5.99
C ALA A 88 -0.69 6.89 6.69
N ALA A 89 -0.54 6.79 8.01
CA ALA A 89 -0.95 5.63 8.81
C ALA A 89 -2.47 5.59 9.01
N GLU A 90 -3.08 6.71 9.40
CA GLU A 90 -4.53 6.86 9.59
C GLU A 90 -5.29 6.47 8.32
N GLU A 91 -4.84 6.97 7.18
CA GLU A 91 -5.44 6.74 5.86
C GLU A 91 -5.42 5.29 5.39
N VAL A 92 -4.57 4.45 5.99
CA VAL A 92 -4.53 3.00 5.71
C VAL A 92 -5.01 2.17 6.90
N GLY A 93 -5.77 2.79 7.81
CA GLY A 93 -6.50 2.12 8.89
C GLY A 93 -5.70 1.87 10.16
N TYR A 94 -4.55 2.51 10.36
CA TYR A 94 -3.75 2.32 11.57
C TYR A 94 -4.00 3.40 12.61
N GLN A 95 -4.56 2.99 13.75
CA GLN A 95 -4.71 3.84 14.93
C GLN A 95 -3.45 3.87 15.81
N SER A 96 -2.53 2.90 15.64
CA SER A 96 -1.29 2.82 16.40
C SER A 96 -0.07 3.11 15.52
N PRO A 97 0.65 4.22 15.76
CA PRO A 97 1.89 4.55 15.04
C PRO A 97 2.97 3.46 15.16
N ALA A 98 3.03 2.78 16.31
CA ALA A 98 3.98 1.70 16.55
C ALA A 98 3.63 0.46 15.71
N ALA A 99 2.35 0.08 15.63
CA ALA A 99 1.90 -1.02 14.79
C ALA A 99 2.16 -0.73 13.30
N PHE A 100 1.84 0.49 12.85
CA PHE A 100 2.12 0.93 11.49
C PHE A 100 3.61 0.85 11.18
N THR A 101 4.47 1.41 12.04
CA THR A 101 5.92 1.44 11.82
C THR A 101 6.51 0.02 11.70
N ARG A 102 6.05 -0.92 12.53
CA ARG A 102 6.47 -2.33 12.47
C ARG A 102 6.03 -2.98 11.15
N ALA A 103 4.77 -2.83 10.77
CA ALA A 103 4.23 -3.39 9.53
C ALA A 103 4.92 -2.80 8.29
N PHE A 104 5.09 -1.48 8.28
CA PHE A 104 5.74 -0.75 7.19
C PHE A 104 7.19 -1.20 7.01
N LYS A 105 7.98 -1.26 8.09
CA LYS A 105 9.36 -1.75 8.02
C LYS A 105 9.42 -3.20 7.54
N LYS A 106 8.50 -4.06 7.99
CA LYS A 106 8.45 -5.47 7.58
C LYS A 106 8.24 -5.62 6.07
N ILE A 107 7.39 -4.78 5.47
CA ILE A 107 6.96 -4.93 4.07
C ILE A 107 7.79 -4.08 3.11
N ILE A 108 8.07 -2.83 3.48
CA ILE A 108 8.81 -1.87 2.65
C ILE A 108 10.33 -2.00 2.87
N GLY A 109 10.77 -2.52 4.02
CA GLY A 109 12.18 -2.72 4.37
C GLY A 109 12.81 -1.58 5.18
N GLU A 110 12.17 -0.42 5.23
CA GLU A 110 12.68 0.78 5.91
C GLU A 110 11.63 1.37 6.86
N GLN A 111 12.05 2.19 7.83
CA GLN A 111 11.10 2.91 8.68
C GLN A 111 10.41 4.04 7.90
N PRO A 112 9.13 4.36 8.18
CA PRO A 112 8.36 5.38 7.45
C PRO A 112 9.06 6.74 7.36
N GLY A 113 9.63 7.22 8.47
CA GLY A 113 10.33 8.51 8.50
C GLY A 113 11.63 8.52 7.71
N ALA A 114 12.38 7.41 7.74
CA ALA A 114 13.60 7.26 6.92
C ALA A 114 13.23 7.22 5.42
N TYR A 115 12.23 6.42 5.07
CA TYR A 115 11.68 6.31 3.73
C TYR A 115 11.22 7.69 3.19
N GLN A 116 10.50 8.46 4.00
CA GLN A 116 10.04 9.80 3.64
C GLN A 116 11.21 10.78 3.42
N ARG A 117 12.24 10.74 4.27
CA ARG A 117 13.44 11.59 4.09
C ARG A 117 14.20 11.23 2.82
N ALA A 118 14.42 9.94 2.56
CA ALA A 118 15.12 9.48 1.36
C ALA A 118 14.45 9.96 0.07
N HIS A 119 13.11 9.97 0.03
CA HIS A 119 12.35 10.34 -1.16
C HIS A 119 12.02 11.84 -1.28
N ARG A 120 12.14 12.63 -0.19
CA ARG A 120 12.02 14.09 -0.25
C ARG A 120 13.24 14.76 -0.91
N SER A 121 14.40 14.13 -0.85
CA SER A 121 15.66 14.65 -1.40
C SER A 121 15.66 14.80 -2.93
N GLY A 122 14.66 14.27 -3.63
CA GLY A 122 14.44 14.44 -5.08
C GLY A 122 13.61 15.67 -5.48
N SER A 123 12.97 16.36 -4.53
CA SER A 123 12.17 17.57 -4.79
C SER A 123 12.90 18.81 -4.27
N ARG A 124 14.04 19.16 -4.89
CA ARG A 124 14.57 20.52 -4.76
C ARG A 124 13.70 21.45 -5.63
N PRO A 125 13.05 22.49 -5.08
CA PRO A 125 12.71 23.62 -5.91
C PRO A 125 14.01 24.20 -6.47
N ARG A 126 14.18 24.13 -7.79
CA ARG A 126 15.12 24.98 -8.52
C ARG A 126 14.59 26.41 -8.45
N THR A 127 14.80 27.08 -7.33
CA THR A 127 14.77 28.55 -7.33
C THR A 127 16.21 29.02 -7.38
N GLY A 128 16.78 28.92 -8.58
CA GLY A 128 17.88 29.79 -8.95
C GLY A 128 17.29 31.18 -9.15
N ILE A 129 17.42 32.04 -8.14
CA ILE A 129 17.46 33.49 -8.35
C ILE A 129 18.76 33.96 -7.73
N LEU A 130 19.83 33.82 -8.52
CA LEU A 130 20.96 34.72 -8.48
C LEU A 130 20.45 36.05 -9.04
N LEU A 131 19.90 36.91 -8.20
CA LEU A 131 19.97 38.34 -8.47
C LEU A 131 21.33 38.80 -7.94
N ARG A 132 22.34 38.67 -8.82
CA ARG A 132 23.49 39.57 -8.84
C ARG A 132 22.90 40.95 -9.14
N GLU A 133 22.67 41.76 -8.11
CA GLU A 133 22.71 43.20 -8.30
C GLU A 133 24.18 43.60 -8.41
N LEU A 134 24.55 43.95 -9.63
CA LEU A 134 25.70 44.75 -9.94
C LEU A 134 25.43 46.16 -9.41
N HIS A 135 26.24 46.62 -8.47
CA HIS A 135 26.56 48.04 -8.27
C HIS A 135 28.07 48.15 -8.06
#